data_AF-A0A7X7DYI7-F1
#
_entry.id   AF-A0A7X7DYI7-F1
#
_cell.length_a   1.000
_cell.length_b   1.000
_cell.length_c   1.000
_cell.angle_alpha   90.00
_cell.angle_beta   90.00
_cell.angle_gamma   90.00
#
_symmetry.space_group_name_H-M   'P 1'
#
loop_
_entity.id
_entity.type
_entity.pdbx_description
1 polymer ?
#
loop_
_entity_poly.entity_id
_entity_poly.type
_entity_poly.pdbx_seq_one_letter_code
_entity_poly.pdbx_strand_id
1 'polypeptide(L)'
;MLSVIYSKSADFIIISDPLKLSIYNQYEQSVNQSEKELLLSNTPFQIVNRNELLGDQITEALRGLHSGSVYYIIKDGKGNFKSEQPTQTKIYTKCTVFGDTVTLKKSVTLRTPFSDRSISCKEGMVLVRIFQTGSSFFVLKNDSPKQYGWYDGDPSVFKQRQTTQKTESNELTNIESSIQTRLAHANKIYADYFNYFNSVTQQQKTIPQWNLTRSGQTIKCKLISSNQLTMQMEQSTQYIVQEIEQTLLGKPFTVQYNAGEITIKPR
;
A
#
# COMPACT_ATOMS: atom_id res chain seq x y z
N MET A 1 -8.19 7.67 27.10
CA MET A 1 -6.89 8.08 26.54
C MET A 1 -7.06 8.07 25.03
N LEU A 2 -6.94 9.24 24.40
CA LEU A 2 -7.32 9.47 23.00
C LEU A 2 -6.57 8.53 22.05
N SER A 3 -7.32 7.67 21.35
CA SER A 3 -6.83 6.95 20.18
C SER A 3 -6.62 7.95 19.05
N VAL A 4 -5.38 8.41 18.87
CA VAL A 4 -4.99 9.17 17.68
C VAL A 4 -5.01 8.21 16.50
N ILE A 5 -6.15 8.12 15.81
CA ILE A 5 -6.19 7.58 14.45
C ILE A 5 -5.61 8.71 13.59
N TYR A 6 -4.34 8.64 13.24
CA TYR A 6 -3.78 9.50 12.20
C TYR A 6 -4.55 9.21 10.91
N SER A 7 -5.53 10.06 10.60
CA SER A 7 -6.09 10.18 9.26
C SER A 7 -4.94 10.64 8.35
N LYS A 8 -4.27 9.68 7.71
CA LYS A 8 -3.18 9.97 6.79
C LYS A 8 -3.80 10.49 5.50
N SER A 9 -3.52 11.75 5.17
CA SER A 9 -3.87 12.31 3.87
C SER A 9 -2.85 11.84 2.84
N ALA A 10 -3.31 11.41 1.66
CA ALA A 10 -2.44 11.02 0.55
C ALA A 10 -3.05 11.39 -0.80
N ASP A 11 -2.20 11.47 -1.83
CA ASP A 11 -2.64 11.62 -3.20
C ASP A 11 -2.80 10.24 -3.85
N PHE A 12 -3.77 10.09 -4.76
CA PHE A 12 -4.00 8.88 -5.51
C PHE A 12 -4.11 9.17 -7.00
N ILE A 13 -3.67 8.22 -7.82
CA ILE A 13 -3.98 8.17 -9.25
C ILE A 13 -4.84 6.93 -9.52
N ILE A 14 -5.98 7.11 -10.19
CA ILE A 14 -6.77 5.98 -10.71
C ILE A 14 -6.46 5.85 -12.21
N ILE A 15 -6.17 4.64 -12.64
CA ILE A 15 -5.83 4.30 -14.03
C ILE A 15 -6.89 3.35 -14.56
N SER A 16 -7.57 3.71 -15.66
CA SER A 16 -8.69 2.93 -16.20
C SER A 16 -8.28 1.50 -16.55
N ASP A 17 -7.10 1.35 -17.15
CA ASP A 17 -6.50 0.08 -17.53
C ASP A 17 -4.99 0.17 -17.34
N PRO A 18 -4.47 -0.28 -16.18
CA PRO A 18 -3.04 -0.22 -15.89
C PRO A 18 -2.19 -1.09 -16.82
N LEU A 19 -2.77 -2.16 -17.38
CA LEU A 19 -2.04 -3.10 -18.23
C LEU A 19 -1.68 -2.52 -19.60
N LYS A 20 -2.28 -1.38 -19.98
CA LYS A 20 -1.90 -0.61 -21.17
C LYS A 20 -0.70 0.33 -20.95
N LEU A 21 -0.29 0.53 -19.69
CA LEU A 21 0.86 1.34 -19.35
C LEU A 21 2.13 0.49 -19.23
N SER A 22 3.27 1.12 -19.50
CA SER A 22 4.56 0.57 -19.06
C SER A 22 4.66 0.72 -17.54
N ILE A 23 4.52 -0.39 -16.80
CA ILE A 23 4.61 -0.44 -15.34
C ILE A 23 5.71 -1.42 -14.94
N TYR A 24 6.63 -0.94 -14.10
CA TYR A 24 7.64 -1.77 -13.45
C TYR A 24 7.28 -2.05 -11.99
N ASN A 25 7.72 -3.19 -11.48
CA ASN A 25 7.61 -3.55 -10.07
C ASN A 25 8.75 -2.89 -9.25
N GLN A 26 8.81 -3.20 -7.96
CA GLN A 26 9.79 -2.63 -7.03
C GLN A 26 11.27 -2.90 -7.40
N TYR A 27 11.53 -3.86 -8.29
CA TYR A 27 12.87 -4.20 -8.78
C TYR A 27 13.19 -3.54 -10.13
N GLU A 28 12.38 -2.58 -10.55
CA GLU A 28 12.50 -1.87 -11.83
C GLU A 28 12.42 -2.80 -13.05
N GLN A 29 11.69 -3.91 -12.90
CA GLN A 29 11.41 -4.87 -13.96
C GLN A 29 9.95 -4.82 -14.38
N SER A 30 9.67 -5.12 -15.64
CA SER A 30 8.30 -5.29 -16.13
C SER A 30 7.49 -6.24 -15.25
N VAL A 31 6.25 -5.85 -14.93
CA VAL A 31 5.35 -6.68 -14.11
C VAL A 31 5.13 -8.06 -14.72
N ASN A 32 5.26 -9.10 -13.88
CA ASN A 32 5.04 -10.49 -14.25
C ASN A 32 3.54 -10.86 -14.28
N GLN A 33 3.21 -12.09 -14.68
CA GLN A 33 1.81 -12.52 -14.83
C GLN A 33 1.00 -12.42 -13.54
N SER A 34 1.55 -12.86 -12.40
CA SER A 34 0.87 -12.79 -11.11
C SER A 34 0.66 -11.35 -10.64
N GLU A 35 1.60 -10.45 -10.94
CA GLU A 35 1.45 -9.02 -10.64
C GLU A 35 0.38 -8.36 -11.53
N LYS A 36 0.28 -8.75 -12.80
CA LYS A 36 -0.75 -8.26 -13.73
C LYS A 36 -2.16 -8.61 -13.26
N GLU A 37 -2.35 -9.78 -12.65
CA GLU A 37 -3.65 -10.21 -12.09
C GLU A 37 -4.14 -9.32 -10.93
N LEU A 38 -3.23 -8.61 -10.25
CA LEU A 38 -3.55 -7.65 -9.19
C LEU A 38 -3.92 -6.27 -9.73
N LEU A 39 -3.60 -5.98 -10.98
CA LEU A 39 -3.82 -4.70 -11.66
C LEU A 39 -5.15 -4.71 -12.43
N LEU A 40 -6.25 -4.66 -11.68
CA LEU A 40 -7.60 -4.61 -12.23
C LEU A 40 -7.88 -3.29 -12.96
N SER A 41 -8.94 -3.26 -13.76
CA SER A 41 -9.44 -1.98 -14.30
C SER A 41 -9.78 -1.01 -13.17
N ASN A 42 -9.46 0.28 -13.38
CA ASN A 42 -9.62 1.35 -12.40
C ASN A 42 -8.76 1.19 -11.14
N THR A 43 -7.58 0.56 -11.25
CA THR A 43 -6.67 0.40 -10.10
C THR A 43 -6.25 1.76 -9.56
N PRO A 44 -6.37 1.99 -8.24
CA PRO A 44 -5.81 3.14 -7.57
C PRO A 44 -4.36 2.86 -7.17
N PHE A 45 -3.47 3.81 -7.42
CA PHE A 45 -2.14 3.84 -6.81
C PHE A 45 -2.07 5.03 -5.87
N GLN A 46 -1.66 4.78 -4.63
CA GLN A 46 -1.27 5.86 -3.72
C GLN A 46 0.05 6.44 -4.23
N ILE A 47 0.06 7.73 -4.54
CA ILE A 47 1.24 8.42 -5.08
C ILE A 47 2.24 8.64 -3.94
N VAL A 48 3.44 8.09 -4.09
CA VAL A 48 4.57 8.31 -3.17
C VAL A 48 5.46 9.42 -3.71
N ASN A 49 5.82 9.34 -4.98
CA ASN A 49 6.58 10.37 -5.68
C ASN A 49 6.04 10.53 -7.11
N ARG A 50 5.80 11.77 -7.54
CA ARG A 50 5.29 12.07 -8.87
C ARG A 50 6.37 12.01 -9.95
N ASN A 51 7.62 12.33 -9.59
CA ASN A 51 8.76 12.44 -10.50
C ASN A 51 9.93 11.69 -9.86
N GLU A 52 9.96 10.38 -10.07
CA GLU A 52 11.06 9.50 -9.67
C GLU A 52 11.95 9.25 -10.88
N LEU A 53 13.28 9.27 -10.69
CA LEU A 53 14.23 8.75 -11.67
C LEU A 53 14.62 7.33 -11.23
N LEU A 54 14.53 6.38 -12.16
CA LEU A 54 14.92 4.99 -11.88
C LEU A 54 16.45 4.85 -11.73
N GLY A 55 16.92 3.64 -11.45
CA GLY A 55 18.34 3.34 -11.24
C GLY A 55 19.26 3.75 -12.40
N ASP A 56 18.73 3.83 -13.62
CA ASP A 56 19.46 4.30 -14.81
C ASP A 56 19.67 5.84 -14.85
N GLN A 57 19.07 6.59 -13.92
CA GLN A 57 19.10 8.06 -13.84
C GLN A 57 18.56 8.80 -15.07
N ILE A 58 17.83 8.09 -15.94
CA ILE A 58 17.29 8.64 -17.20
C ILE A 58 15.78 8.40 -17.28
N THR A 59 15.33 7.21 -16.87
CA THR A 59 13.92 6.84 -16.98
C THR A 59 13.11 7.50 -15.87
N GLU A 60 12.21 8.41 -16.27
CA GLU A 60 11.27 9.05 -15.35
C GLU A 60 10.05 8.15 -15.10
N ALA A 61 9.57 8.15 -13.86
CA ALA A 61 8.39 7.41 -13.46
C ALA A 61 7.58 8.14 -12.37
N LEU A 62 6.32 7.75 -12.21
CA LEU A 62 5.58 7.95 -10.97
C LEU A 62 5.77 6.73 -10.07
N ARG A 63 6.24 6.93 -8.84
CA ARG A 63 6.30 5.89 -7.82
C ARG A 63 4.98 5.82 -7.08
N GLY A 64 4.31 4.69 -7.17
CA GLY A 64 3.02 4.43 -6.55
C GLY A 64 3.01 3.17 -5.69
N LEU A 65 2.12 3.13 -4.69
CA LEU A 65 1.83 1.95 -3.90
C LEU A 65 0.46 1.39 -4.29
N HIS A 66 0.40 0.08 -4.49
CA HIS A 66 -0.86 -0.65 -4.69
C HIS A 66 -0.77 -2.02 -4.04
N SER A 67 -1.78 -2.41 -3.24
CA SER A 67 -1.85 -3.71 -2.57
C SER A 67 -0.59 -4.11 -1.78
N GLY A 68 0.12 -3.14 -1.21
CA GLY A 68 1.36 -3.37 -0.44
C GLY A 68 2.64 -3.49 -1.28
N SER A 69 2.55 -3.35 -2.60
CA SER A 69 3.70 -3.38 -3.51
C SER A 69 4.00 -2.00 -4.10
N VAL A 70 5.29 -1.71 -4.29
CA VAL A 70 5.75 -0.53 -5.02
C VAL A 70 5.69 -0.82 -6.52
N TYR A 71 5.16 0.13 -7.26
CA TYR A 71 5.15 0.14 -8.72
C TYR A 71 5.70 1.47 -9.25
N TYR A 72 6.36 1.40 -10.39
CA TYR A 72 6.83 2.56 -11.14
C TYR A 72 6.06 2.64 -12.45
N ILE A 73 5.25 3.68 -12.60
CA ILE A 73 4.49 3.94 -13.82
C ILE A 73 5.34 4.85 -14.70
N ILE A 74 5.87 4.30 -15.79
CA ILE A 74 6.90 4.94 -16.60
C ILE A 74 6.32 6.13 -17.37
N LYS A 75 7.12 7.19 -17.50
CA LYS A 75 6.81 8.35 -18.31
C LYS A 75 7.62 8.35 -19.61
N ASP A 76 7.09 8.99 -20.64
CA ASP A 76 7.82 9.33 -21.85
C ASP A 76 8.70 10.58 -21.63
N GLY A 77 9.58 10.89 -22.59
CA GLY A 77 10.43 12.09 -22.54
C GLY A 77 9.69 13.42 -22.61
N LYS A 78 8.35 13.41 -22.64
CA LYS A 78 7.48 14.59 -22.55
C LYS A 78 6.73 14.65 -21.21
N GLY A 79 6.99 13.72 -20.29
CA GLY A 79 6.38 13.64 -18.97
C GLY A 79 4.99 12.97 -18.93
N ASN A 80 4.49 12.42 -20.05
CA ASN A 80 3.23 11.68 -20.09
C ASN A 80 3.47 10.22 -19.71
N PHE A 81 2.45 9.52 -19.21
CA PHE A 81 2.60 8.07 -18.97
C PHE A 81 2.83 7.30 -20.27
N LYS A 82 3.90 6.52 -20.30
CA LYS A 82 4.26 5.68 -21.45
C LYS A 82 3.24 4.56 -21.58
N SER A 83 2.59 4.48 -22.74
CA SER A 83 1.49 3.57 -22.99
C SER A 83 1.49 3.06 -24.43
N GLU A 84 1.14 1.79 -24.61
CA GLU A 84 0.99 1.18 -25.93
C GLU A 84 -0.40 1.46 -26.54
N GLN A 85 -1.39 1.79 -25.70
CA GLN A 85 -2.78 2.02 -26.11
C GLN A 85 -3.43 3.10 -25.25
N PRO A 86 -4.39 3.87 -25.77
CA PRO A 86 -5.09 4.89 -24.97
C PRO A 86 -5.66 4.33 -23.66
N THR A 87 -5.32 4.99 -22.56
CA THR A 87 -5.84 4.71 -21.20
C THR A 87 -6.08 6.03 -20.48
N GLN A 88 -7.11 6.09 -19.64
CA GLN A 88 -7.47 7.28 -18.91
C GLN A 88 -6.85 7.24 -17.51
N THR A 89 -6.39 8.39 -17.05
CA THR A 89 -5.86 8.56 -15.70
C THR A 89 -6.49 9.77 -15.03
N LYS A 90 -6.65 9.72 -13.71
CA LYS A 90 -7.12 10.87 -12.93
C LYS A 90 -6.46 10.87 -11.56
N ILE A 91 -5.89 12.02 -11.21
CA ILE A 91 -5.26 12.26 -9.90
C ILE A 91 -6.28 12.90 -8.96
N TYR A 92 -6.34 12.38 -7.74
CA TYR A 92 -7.10 12.90 -6.62
C TYR A 92 -6.11 13.29 -5.53
N THR A 93 -6.19 14.53 -5.06
CA THR A 93 -5.24 15.05 -4.07
C THR A 93 -5.87 15.13 -2.68
N LYS A 94 -5.02 15.08 -1.65
CA LYS A 94 -5.43 15.24 -0.24
C LYS A 94 -6.57 14.30 0.18
N CYS A 95 -6.56 13.08 -0.31
CA CYS A 95 -7.58 12.08 0.01
C CYS A 95 -7.37 11.55 1.43
N THR A 96 -8.46 11.30 2.14
CA THR A 96 -8.41 10.57 3.42
C THR A 96 -8.19 9.11 3.12
N VAL A 97 -7.07 8.53 3.54
CA VAL A 97 -6.74 7.13 3.29
C VAL A 97 -7.58 6.23 4.20
N PHE A 98 -8.16 5.20 3.61
CA PHE A 98 -8.78 4.07 4.30
C PHE A 98 -8.04 2.78 3.91
N GLY A 99 -8.31 1.71 4.64
CA GLY A 99 -7.80 0.38 4.30
C GLY A 99 -8.56 -0.71 5.04
N ASP A 100 -9.81 -0.41 5.40
CA ASP A 100 -10.63 -1.26 6.24
C ASP A 100 -11.72 -1.97 5.45
N THR A 101 -12.03 -3.16 5.91
CA THR A 101 -13.11 -3.99 5.39
C THR A 101 -14.41 -3.63 6.09
N VAL A 102 -15.44 -3.36 5.31
CA VAL A 102 -16.78 -3.00 5.78
C VAL A 102 -17.81 -3.92 5.14
N THR A 103 -18.92 -4.11 5.84
CA THR A 103 -20.10 -4.80 5.32
C THR A 103 -21.19 -3.77 5.02
N LEU A 104 -21.89 -3.94 3.90
CA LEU A 104 -23.02 -3.09 3.55
C LEU A 104 -24.27 -3.41 4.36
N LYS A 105 -24.90 -2.40 4.97
CA LYS A 105 -26.19 -2.52 5.68
C LYS A 105 -27.41 -2.51 4.76
N LYS A 106 -27.24 -2.12 3.50
CA LYS A 106 -28.27 -2.10 2.45
C LYS A 106 -27.60 -2.18 1.10
N SER A 107 -28.36 -2.55 0.07
CA SER A 107 -27.87 -2.54 -1.31
C SER A 107 -27.48 -1.12 -1.75
N VAL A 108 -26.39 -1.01 -2.50
CA VAL A 108 -25.87 0.24 -3.06
C VAL A 108 -25.42 0.04 -4.51
N THR A 109 -25.23 1.15 -5.20
CA THR A 109 -24.66 1.17 -6.54
C THR A 109 -23.33 1.91 -6.49
N LEU A 110 -22.28 1.30 -7.07
CA LEU A 110 -20.98 1.95 -7.25
C LEU A 110 -20.89 2.48 -8.68
N ARG A 111 -20.41 3.71 -8.85
CA ARG A 111 -20.14 4.30 -10.16
C ARG A 111 -18.71 4.00 -10.58
N THR A 112 -18.50 3.58 -11.82
CA THR A 112 -17.13 3.40 -12.32
C THR A 112 -16.46 4.76 -12.60
N PRO A 113 -15.14 4.92 -12.40
CA PRO A 113 -14.47 6.22 -12.54
C PRO A 113 -14.49 6.83 -13.95
N PHE A 114 -14.46 5.99 -14.98
CA PHE A 114 -14.19 6.36 -16.37
C PHE A 114 -15.26 5.84 -17.35
N SER A 115 -16.42 5.41 -16.84
CA SER A 115 -17.55 5.02 -17.69
C SER A 115 -18.88 5.25 -16.98
N ASP A 116 -19.96 5.29 -17.75
CA ASP A 116 -21.32 5.41 -17.21
C ASP A 116 -21.85 4.10 -16.64
N ARG A 117 -21.02 3.05 -16.59
CA ARG A 117 -21.37 1.78 -15.98
C ARG A 117 -21.46 1.91 -14.46
N SER A 118 -22.39 1.15 -13.92
CA SER A 118 -22.63 1.04 -12.49
C SER A 118 -22.52 -0.41 -12.02
N ILE A 119 -21.98 -0.62 -10.83
CA ILE A 119 -21.81 -1.93 -10.20
C ILE A 119 -22.83 -2.04 -9.06
N SER A 120 -23.78 -2.97 -9.18
CA SER A 120 -24.74 -3.24 -8.11
C SER A 120 -24.07 -4.07 -7.00
N CYS A 121 -24.16 -3.59 -5.76
CA CYS A 121 -23.71 -4.28 -4.57
C CYS A 121 -24.91 -4.54 -3.66
N LYS A 122 -25.09 -5.80 -3.25
CA LYS A 122 -26.20 -6.20 -2.39
C LYS A 122 -25.89 -5.90 -0.92
N GLU A 123 -26.95 -5.78 -0.12
CA GLU A 123 -26.83 -5.84 1.33
C GLU A 123 -26.01 -7.06 1.79
N GLY A 124 -25.21 -6.90 2.83
CA GLY A 124 -24.35 -7.95 3.38
C GLY A 124 -23.05 -8.17 2.62
N MET A 125 -22.87 -7.57 1.42
CA MET A 125 -21.60 -7.68 0.69
C MET A 125 -20.45 -6.98 1.42
N VAL A 126 -19.25 -7.50 1.17
CA VAL A 126 -18.01 -7.02 1.77
C VAL A 126 -17.28 -6.12 0.78
N LEU A 127 -16.99 -4.91 1.25
CA LEU A 127 -16.21 -3.92 0.50
C LEU A 127 -14.95 -3.56 1.29
N VAL A 128 -13.91 -3.13 0.57
CA VAL A 128 -12.74 -2.50 1.18
C VAL A 128 -12.75 -1.02 0.81
N ARG A 129 -12.71 -0.15 1.82
CA ARG A 129 -12.58 1.29 1.58
C ARG A 129 -11.11 1.63 1.39
N ILE A 130 -10.80 2.35 0.31
CA ILE A 130 -9.43 2.66 -0.08
C ILE A 130 -9.09 4.10 0.26
N PHE A 131 -9.94 5.03 -0.18
CA PHE A 131 -9.80 6.42 0.21
C PHE A 131 -11.12 7.16 0.04
N GLN A 132 -11.19 8.36 0.60
CA GLN A 132 -12.31 9.28 0.44
C GLN A 132 -11.81 10.62 -0.10
N THR A 133 -12.60 11.19 -1.01
CA THR A 133 -12.42 12.57 -1.50
C THR A 133 -13.78 13.25 -1.52
N GLY A 134 -13.91 14.39 -0.82
CA GLY A 134 -15.21 14.98 -0.55
C GLY A 134 -16.15 13.99 0.17
N SER A 135 -17.36 13.83 -0.36
CA SER A 135 -18.36 12.86 0.16
C SER A 135 -18.24 11.46 -0.44
N SER A 136 -17.36 11.26 -1.43
CA SER A 136 -17.28 10.02 -2.21
C SER A 136 -16.20 9.09 -1.68
N PHE A 137 -16.53 7.81 -1.53
CA PHE A 137 -15.59 6.76 -1.14
C PHE A 137 -15.18 5.95 -2.37
N PHE A 138 -13.88 5.81 -2.59
CA PHE A 138 -13.36 4.84 -3.54
C PHE A 138 -13.19 3.50 -2.84
N VAL A 139 -13.85 2.47 -3.38
CA VAL A 139 -13.97 1.17 -2.74
C VAL A 139 -13.63 0.04 -3.71
N LEU A 140 -13.18 -1.08 -3.15
CA LEU A 140 -13.06 -2.37 -3.85
C LEU A 140 -14.22 -3.26 -3.43
N LYS A 141 -15.03 -3.70 -4.39
CA LYS A 141 -15.89 -4.88 -4.24
C LYS A 141 -14.99 -6.11 -4.26
N ASN A 142 -14.86 -6.77 -3.11
CA ASN A 142 -13.91 -7.86 -2.95
C ASN A 142 -14.48 -9.24 -3.36
N ASP A 143 -15.78 -9.31 -3.66
CA ASP A 143 -16.43 -10.51 -4.22
C ASP A 143 -16.19 -10.63 -5.72
N SER A 144 -16.11 -11.85 -6.25
CA SER A 144 -15.90 -12.11 -7.69
C SER A 144 -17.09 -11.64 -8.55
N PRO A 145 -16.88 -10.92 -9.67
CA PRO A 145 -15.61 -10.34 -10.09
C PRO A 145 -15.24 -9.13 -9.21
N LYS A 146 -13.96 -9.04 -8.85
CA LYS A 146 -13.41 -7.90 -8.10
C LYS A 146 -13.46 -6.65 -8.96
N GLN A 147 -13.99 -5.56 -8.40
CA GLN A 147 -14.18 -4.32 -9.15
C GLN A 147 -14.03 -3.11 -8.25
N TYR A 148 -13.34 -2.08 -8.75
CA TYR A 148 -13.27 -0.77 -8.09
C TYR A 148 -14.43 0.13 -8.53
N GLY A 149 -14.90 0.97 -7.61
CA GLY A 149 -15.93 1.95 -7.90
C GLY A 149 -16.06 3.03 -6.83
N TRP A 150 -16.78 4.09 -7.20
CA TRP A 150 -17.15 5.18 -6.32
C TRP A 150 -18.49 4.89 -5.65
N TYR A 151 -18.52 5.00 -4.33
CA TYR A 151 -19.75 5.14 -3.59
C TYR A 151 -19.96 6.61 -3.22
N ASP A 152 -21.02 7.20 -3.75
CA ASP A 152 -21.34 8.64 -3.59
C ASP A 152 -22.46 8.88 -2.55
N GLY A 153 -22.89 7.84 -1.81
CA GLY A 153 -24.02 7.91 -0.87
C GLY A 153 -23.64 8.11 0.60
N ASP A 154 -24.61 7.94 1.48
CA ASP A 154 -24.47 8.14 2.92
C ASP A 154 -23.51 7.12 3.58
N PRO A 155 -22.48 7.56 4.32
CA PRO A 155 -21.47 6.66 4.92
C PRO A 155 -22.04 5.70 5.97
N SER A 156 -23.23 5.97 6.53
CA SER A 156 -23.89 5.09 7.50
C SER A 156 -24.23 3.70 6.94
N VAL A 157 -24.19 3.54 5.61
CA VAL A 157 -24.34 2.24 4.95
C VAL A 157 -23.23 1.26 5.32
N PHE A 158 -22.05 1.77 5.69
CA PHE A 158 -20.92 0.95 6.08
C PHE A 158 -21.07 0.52 7.53
N LYS A 159 -21.06 -0.80 7.75
CA LYS A 159 -20.89 -1.41 9.07
C LYS A 159 -19.44 -1.86 9.19
N GLN A 160 -18.70 -1.30 10.15
CA GLN A 160 -17.40 -1.84 10.50
C GLN A 160 -17.56 -3.28 10.98
N ARG A 161 -16.73 -4.17 10.43
CA ARG A 161 -16.67 -5.54 10.91
C ARG A 161 -15.93 -5.54 12.26
N GLN A 162 -16.68 -5.65 13.36
CA GLN A 162 -16.09 -6.11 14.62
C GLN A 162 -15.63 -7.54 14.37
N THR A 163 -14.33 -7.74 14.18
CA THR A 163 -13.82 -9.04 13.77
C THR A 163 -13.53 -9.86 15.02
N THR A 164 -14.55 -10.49 15.60
CA THR A 164 -14.35 -11.72 16.36
C THR A 164 -14.29 -12.88 15.37
N GLN A 165 -13.20 -13.01 14.62
CA GLN A 165 -12.92 -14.22 13.85
C GLN A 165 -11.49 -14.66 14.09
N LYS A 166 -11.34 -15.92 14.52
CA LYS A 166 -10.07 -16.64 14.59
C LYS A 166 -9.32 -16.41 13.29
N THR A 167 -8.22 -15.68 13.34
CA THR A 167 -7.23 -15.67 12.27
C THR A 167 -6.85 -17.11 11.98
N GLU A 168 -7.17 -17.61 10.78
CA GLU A 168 -6.68 -18.90 10.35
C GLU A 168 -5.14 -18.85 10.36
N SER A 169 -4.48 -19.85 10.95
CA SER A 169 -3.03 -19.84 11.14
C SER A 169 -2.24 -19.62 9.84
N ASN A 170 -2.84 -20.00 8.71
CA ASN A 170 -2.27 -19.85 7.37
C ASN A 170 -2.24 -18.39 6.90
N GLU A 171 -3.26 -17.58 7.21
CA GLU A 171 -3.29 -16.17 6.80
C GLU A 171 -2.23 -15.36 7.56
N LEU A 172 -2.08 -15.61 8.86
CA LEU A 172 -1.05 -14.95 9.67
C LEU A 172 0.36 -15.32 9.23
N THR A 173 0.57 -16.57 8.82
CA THR A 173 1.87 -17.06 8.33
C THR A 173 2.20 -16.43 6.97
N ASN A 174 1.21 -16.24 6.09
CA ASN A 174 1.40 -15.54 4.82
C ASN A 174 1.72 -14.05 5.03
N ILE A 175 1.04 -13.40 5.98
CA ILE A 175 1.33 -12.02 6.40
C ILE A 175 2.75 -11.91 6.94
N GLU A 176 3.12 -12.79 7.87
CA GLU A 176 4.46 -12.88 8.44
C GLU A 176 5.52 -13.02 7.35
N SER A 177 5.34 -13.94 6.40
CA SER A 177 6.27 -14.14 5.28
C SER A 177 6.41 -12.90 4.39
N SER A 178 5.30 -12.20 4.12
CA SER A 178 5.31 -10.97 3.33
C SER A 178 6.08 -9.85 4.05
N ILE A 179 5.84 -9.67 5.36
CA ILE A 179 6.56 -8.68 6.18
C ILE A 179 8.04 -9.06 6.29
N GLN A 180 8.35 -10.34 6.54
CA GLN A 180 9.71 -10.87 6.62
C GLN A 180 10.50 -10.53 5.34
N THR A 181 9.92 -10.82 4.17
CA THR A 181 10.52 -10.51 2.87
C THR A 181 10.83 -9.03 2.74
N ARG A 182 9.89 -8.19 3.18
CA ARG A 182 10.06 -6.73 3.10
C ARG A 182 11.16 -6.20 4.01
N LEU A 183 11.23 -6.71 5.24
CA LEU A 183 12.28 -6.34 6.20
C LEU A 183 13.65 -6.84 5.74
N ALA A 184 13.72 -8.06 5.17
CA ALA A 184 14.95 -8.58 4.59
C ALA A 184 15.48 -7.69 3.46
N HIS A 185 14.58 -7.16 2.61
CA HIS A 185 14.95 -6.19 1.58
C HIS A 185 15.51 -4.88 2.17
N ALA A 186 14.86 -4.32 3.19
CA ALA A 186 15.37 -3.13 3.88
C ALA A 186 16.76 -3.39 4.50
N ASN A 187 16.94 -4.53 5.17
CA ASN A 187 18.21 -4.93 5.78
C ASN A 187 19.32 -5.07 4.73
N LYS A 188 19.02 -5.62 3.56
CA LYS A 188 19.98 -5.71 2.46
C LYS A 188 20.45 -4.33 2.01
N ILE A 189 19.51 -3.41 1.78
CA ILE A 189 19.82 -2.02 1.40
C ILE A 189 20.69 -1.35 2.47
N TYR A 190 20.34 -1.51 3.76
CA TYR A 190 21.14 -0.95 4.86
C TYR A 190 22.54 -1.53 4.90
N ALA A 191 22.68 -2.85 4.69
CA ALA A 191 23.98 -3.50 4.62
C ALA A 191 24.83 -2.94 3.48
N ASP A 192 24.27 -2.82 2.28
CA ASP A 192 25.00 -2.31 1.10
C ASP A 192 25.51 -0.87 1.35
N TYR A 193 24.65 0.02 1.85
CA TYR A 193 25.05 1.41 2.14
C TYR A 193 26.08 1.51 3.26
N PHE A 194 25.88 0.82 4.38
CA PHE A 194 26.80 0.93 5.52
C PHE A 194 28.13 0.23 5.24
N ASN A 195 28.14 -0.88 4.49
CA ASN A 195 29.37 -1.53 4.06
C ASN A 195 30.19 -0.61 3.15
N TYR A 196 29.54 0.05 2.20
CA TYR A 196 30.20 1.03 1.34
C TYR A 196 30.71 2.24 2.15
N PHE A 197 29.88 2.79 3.03
CA PHE A 197 30.29 3.91 3.89
C PHE A 197 31.50 3.54 4.77
N ASN A 198 31.46 2.38 5.41
CA ASN A 198 32.52 1.88 6.28
C ASN A 198 33.81 1.64 5.51
N SER A 199 33.74 1.11 4.27
CA SER A 199 34.93 0.89 3.45
C SER A 199 35.58 2.20 2.97
N VAL A 200 34.79 3.19 2.59
CA VAL A 200 35.29 4.50 2.11
C VAL A 200 35.83 5.35 3.27
N THR A 201 35.15 5.36 4.41
CA THR A 201 35.50 6.24 5.54
C THR A 201 36.42 5.59 6.56
N GLN A 202 36.72 4.29 6.42
CA GLN A 202 37.45 3.48 7.40
C GLN A 202 36.78 3.49 8.80
N GLN A 203 35.50 3.86 8.88
CA GLN A 203 34.70 3.80 10.10
C GLN A 203 34.06 2.41 10.23
N GLN A 204 33.79 1.98 11.46
CA GLN A 204 33.05 0.75 11.73
C GLN A 204 31.70 1.08 12.38
N LYS A 205 30.79 1.64 11.59
CA LYS A 205 29.42 1.88 12.07
C LYS A 205 28.62 0.58 12.07
N THR A 206 27.85 0.37 13.13
CA THR A 206 26.88 -0.73 13.23
C THR A 206 25.80 -0.57 12.18
N ILE A 207 25.55 -1.65 11.44
CA ILE A 207 24.52 -1.71 10.41
C ILE A 207 23.15 -1.87 11.10
N PRO A 208 22.18 -0.99 10.84
CA PRO A 208 20.83 -1.14 11.39
C PRO A 208 20.14 -2.36 10.80
N GLN A 209 19.43 -3.13 11.62
CA GLN A 209 18.77 -4.36 11.17
C GLN A 209 17.39 -4.54 11.79
N TRP A 210 16.38 -4.76 10.96
CA TRP A 210 15.06 -5.18 11.39
C TRP A 210 15.00 -6.67 11.71
N ASN A 211 14.46 -7.00 12.87
CA ASN A 211 14.14 -8.37 13.25
C ASN A 211 12.63 -8.52 13.44
N LEU A 212 12.08 -9.61 12.91
CA LEU A 212 10.69 -10.01 13.09
C LEU A 212 10.62 -11.06 14.19
N THR A 213 9.67 -10.90 15.11
CA THR A 213 9.31 -11.89 16.12
C THR A 213 7.80 -12.06 16.14
N ARG A 214 7.34 -13.30 16.29
CA ARG A 214 5.92 -13.62 16.42
C ARG A 214 5.64 -14.18 17.81
N SER A 215 4.61 -13.62 18.46
CA SER A 215 4.08 -14.14 19.71
C SER A 215 2.57 -14.28 19.59
N GLY A 216 2.11 -15.53 19.42
CA GLY A 216 0.70 -15.83 19.15
C GLY A 216 0.22 -15.18 17.85
N GLN A 217 -0.74 -14.25 17.97
CA GLN A 217 -1.30 -13.48 16.86
C GLN A 217 -0.65 -12.11 16.65
N THR A 218 0.35 -11.76 17.46
CA THR A 218 1.06 -10.49 17.35
C THR A 218 2.39 -10.70 16.63
N ILE A 219 2.63 -9.90 15.60
CA ILE A 219 3.92 -9.79 14.93
C ILE A 219 4.57 -8.49 15.40
N LYS A 220 5.81 -8.58 15.85
CA LYS A 220 6.63 -7.43 16.23
C LYS A 220 7.86 -7.36 15.36
N CYS A 221 8.08 -6.20 14.76
CA CYS A 221 9.28 -5.89 14.00
C CYS A 221 10.06 -4.84 14.78
N LYS A 222 11.29 -5.15 15.17
CA LYS A 222 12.14 -4.25 15.95
C LYS A 222 13.40 -3.90 15.18
N LEU A 223 13.69 -2.61 15.06
CA LEU A 223 14.95 -2.12 14.53
C LEU A 223 16.03 -2.21 15.59
N ILE A 224 17.07 -2.97 15.30
CA ILE A 224 18.28 -3.09 16.11
C ILE A 224 19.27 -2.06 15.56
N SER A 225 19.39 -0.96 16.29
CA SER A 225 20.32 0.15 16.00
C SER A 225 20.56 0.97 17.26
N SER A 226 21.49 1.94 17.21
CA SER A 226 21.61 2.95 18.25
C SER A 226 20.39 3.88 18.26
N ASN A 227 20.01 4.42 19.41
CA ASN A 227 18.85 5.32 19.54
C ASN A 227 18.94 6.53 18.60
N GLN A 228 20.15 7.08 18.44
CA GLN A 228 20.40 8.21 17.53
C GLN A 228 20.13 7.84 16.07
N LEU A 229 20.58 6.66 15.65
CA LEU A 229 20.35 6.18 14.29
C LEU A 229 18.87 5.82 14.06
N THR A 230 18.19 5.24 15.06
CA THR A 230 16.74 4.99 15.00
C THR A 230 15.96 6.27 14.68
N MET A 231 16.28 7.37 15.36
CA MET A 231 15.65 8.67 15.09
C MET A 231 15.98 9.21 13.70
N GLN A 232 17.21 9.05 13.22
CA GLN A 232 17.61 9.46 11.87
C GLN A 232 16.91 8.63 10.77
N MET A 233 16.51 7.41 11.09
CA MET A 233 15.81 6.50 10.17
C MET A 233 14.29 6.59 10.28
N GLU A 234 13.75 7.54 11.03
CA GLU A 234 12.30 7.70 11.24
C GLU A 234 11.55 7.80 9.91
N GLN A 235 12.00 8.67 8.99
CA GLN A 235 11.36 8.83 7.69
C GLN A 235 11.42 7.55 6.84
N SER A 236 12.55 6.84 6.85
CA SER A 236 12.70 5.53 6.18
C SER A 236 11.74 4.50 6.78
N THR A 237 11.61 4.50 8.10
CA THR A 237 10.73 3.60 8.84
C THR A 237 9.25 3.89 8.54
N GLN A 238 8.87 5.15 8.41
CA GLN A 238 7.51 5.53 8.03
C GLN A 238 7.10 5.01 6.64
N TYR A 239 8.03 4.80 5.71
CA TYR A 239 7.73 4.12 4.44
C TYR A 239 7.47 2.63 4.64
N ILE A 240 8.28 1.96 5.47
CA ILE A 240 8.08 0.54 5.81
C ILE A 240 6.72 0.34 6.50
N VAL A 241 6.36 1.21 7.46
CA VAL A 241 5.07 1.18 8.15
C VAL A 241 3.92 1.30 7.16
N GLN A 242 3.99 2.26 6.23
CA GLN A 242 2.96 2.44 5.19
C GLN A 242 2.81 1.21 4.30
N GLU A 243 3.92 0.62 3.87
CA GLU A 243 3.87 -0.56 3.04
C GLU A 243 3.25 -1.75 3.78
N ILE A 244 3.58 -1.94 5.07
CA ILE A 244 2.95 -2.95 5.92
C ILE A 244 1.45 -2.68 6.10
N GLU A 245 1.05 -1.43 6.36
CA GLU A 245 -0.37 -1.03 6.45
C GLU A 245 -1.12 -1.37 5.17
N GLN A 246 -0.50 -1.13 4.00
CA GLN A 246 -1.06 -1.44 2.70
C GLN A 246 -1.10 -2.96 2.42
N THR A 247 -0.10 -3.75 2.84
CA THR A 247 -0.14 -5.23 2.76
C THR A 247 -1.27 -5.83 3.60
N LEU A 248 -1.65 -5.13 4.68
CA LEU A 248 -2.73 -5.49 5.58
C LEU A 248 -4.08 -4.87 5.18
N LEU A 249 -4.15 -4.19 4.03
CA LEU A 249 -5.37 -3.57 3.54
C LEU A 249 -6.47 -4.64 3.35
N GLY A 250 -7.60 -4.40 4.00
CA GLY A 250 -8.73 -5.33 4.03
C GLY A 250 -8.57 -6.54 4.96
N LYS A 251 -7.45 -6.67 5.69
CA LYS A 251 -7.20 -7.75 6.65
C LYS A 251 -7.51 -7.30 8.10
N PRO A 252 -7.82 -8.22 9.03
CA PRO A 252 -8.26 -7.89 10.38
C PRO A 252 -7.09 -7.54 11.33
N PHE A 253 -6.13 -6.73 10.87
CA PHE A 253 -4.94 -6.34 11.62
C PHE A 253 -4.80 -4.82 11.72
N THR A 254 -4.18 -4.37 12.81
CA THR A 254 -3.74 -2.99 13.00
C THR A 254 -2.23 -2.94 13.05
N VAL A 255 -1.66 -1.85 12.54
CA VAL A 255 -0.26 -1.52 12.66
C VAL A 255 -0.12 -0.39 13.65
N GLN A 256 0.83 -0.51 14.57
CA GLN A 256 1.23 0.54 15.49
C GLN A 256 2.73 0.71 15.37
N TYR A 257 3.20 1.95 15.30
CA TYR A 257 4.61 2.26 15.28
C TYR A 257 4.99 3.10 16.49
N ASN A 258 6.08 2.71 17.17
CA ASN A 258 6.67 3.49 18.24
C ASN A 258 8.19 3.29 18.27
N ALA A 259 8.96 4.36 17.99
CA ALA A 259 10.40 4.44 18.23
C ALA A 259 11.22 3.21 17.80
N GLY A 260 11.10 2.82 16.53
CA GLY A 260 11.81 1.66 15.96
C GLY A 260 11.16 0.30 16.23
N GLU A 261 9.97 0.24 16.83
CA GLU A 261 9.15 -0.96 16.94
C GLU A 261 7.85 -0.81 16.14
N ILE A 262 7.61 -1.73 15.21
CA ILE A 262 6.34 -1.90 14.49
C ILE A 262 5.62 -3.08 15.12
N THR A 263 4.44 -2.85 15.68
CA THR A 263 3.57 -3.89 16.24
C THR A 263 2.37 -4.10 15.35
N ILE A 264 2.15 -5.33 14.94
CA ILE A 264 1.02 -5.76 14.14
C ILE A 264 0.19 -6.73 14.99
N LYS A 265 -1.06 -6.39 15.24
CA LYS A 265 -1.94 -7.17 16.11
C LYS A 265 -3.35 -7.24 15.53
N PRO A 266 -4.15 -8.27 15.89
CA PRO A 266 -5.55 -8.34 15.48
C PRO A 266 -6.32 -7.09 15.89
N ARG A 267 -7.29 -6.70 15.08
CA ARG A 267 -8.25 -5.62 15.38
C ARG A 267 -9.27 -6.03 16.42
#